data_AF-A0A377IWT2-F1
#
_entry.id   AF-A0A377IWT2-F1
#
_cell.length_a   1.000
_cell.length_b   1.000
_cell.length_c   1.000
_cell.angle_alpha   90.00
_cell.angle_beta   90.00
_cell.angle_gamma   90.00
#
_symmetry.space_group_name_H-M   'P 1'
#
loop_
_entity.id
_entity.type
_entity.pdbx_description
1 polymer ?
#
loop_
_entity_poly.entity_id
_entity_poly.type
_entity_poly.pdbx_seq_one_letter_code
_entity_poly.pdbx_strand_id
1 'polypeptide(L)'
;MATEIVEKKKNAAEPSFEGKSKKLNIFLWVLVVIFFTAAAVGNIYFEKRFSLPIRVIGVTVAVLIALGLAAITNQGNKFLTFFKEAKVEARKVVWPNRQEARQTTLIVVAVTVITSLFFWAIDSIIVSVINFLTDLRF
;
A
#
# COMPACT_ATOMS: atom_id res chain seq x y z
N MET A 1 -29.90 33.88 10.06
CA MET A 1 -30.66 32.76 9.45
C MET A 1 -29.81 31.83 8.58
N ALA A 2 -29.36 32.19 7.37
CA ALA A 2 -28.55 31.26 6.54
C ALA A 2 -27.17 30.95 7.13
N THR A 3 -26.57 31.90 7.85
CA THR A 3 -25.26 31.76 8.50
C THR A 3 -25.29 30.89 9.76
N GLU A 4 -26.38 30.94 10.53
CA GLU A 4 -26.57 30.11 11.74
C GLU A 4 -26.81 28.63 11.41
N ILE A 5 -27.42 28.34 10.26
CA ILE A 5 -27.65 26.96 9.80
C ILE A 5 -26.32 26.32 9.36
N VAL A 6 -25.39 27.11 8.79
CA VAL A 6 -24.05 26.65 8.40
C VAL A 6 -23.18 26.37 9.63
N GLU A 7 -23.25 27.21 10.67
CA GLU A 7 -22.54 26.98 11.94
C GLU A 7 -23.08 25.76 12.70
N LYS A 8 -24.41 25.58 12.74
CA LYS A 8 -25.03 24.42 13.38
C LYS A 8 -24.69 23.11 12.67
N LYS A 9 -24.50 23.13 11.35
CA LYS A 9 -24.11 21.94 10.56
C LYS A 9 -22.60 21.62 10.66
N LYS A 10 -21.77 22.62 10.94
CA LYS A 10 -20.34 22.43 11.26
C LYS A 10 -20.14 21.83 12.66
N ASN A 11 -21.07 22.10 13.58
CA ASN A 11 -21.05 21.62 14.97
C ASN A 11 -21.89 20.37 15.24
N ALA A 12 -22.70 19.91 14.29
CA ALA A 12 -23.55 18.72 14.44
C ALA A 12 -22.96 17.52 13.70
N ALA A 13 -22.36 16.64 14.49
CA ALA A 13 -21.96 15.26 14.17
C ALA A 13 -20.67 15.06 13.35
N GLU A 14 -19.53 15.41 13.96
CA GLU A 14 -18.44 14.44 13.92
C GLU A 14 -18.77 13.35 14.95
N PRO A 15 -18.75 12.05 14.60
CA PRO A 15 -18.74 11.02 15.62
C PRO A 15 -17.42 11.18 16.38
N SER A 16 -17.48 11.88 17.52
CA SER A 16 -16.39 11.92 18.47
C SER A 16 -16.18 10.49 18.94
N PHE A 17 -15.28 9.77 18.28
CA PHE A 17 -14.72 8.57 18.84
C PHE A 17 -14.09 9.01 20.16
N GLU A 18 -14.77 8.71 21.25
CA GLU A 18 -14.26 8.84 22.61
C GLU A 18 -13.10 7.86 22.72
N GLY A 19 -11.96 8.29 22.18
CA GLY A 19 -10.78 7.47 22.03
C GLY A 19 -10.32 7.08 23.42
N LYS A 20 -9.94 5.80 23.59
CA LYS A 20 -9.35 5.32 24.85
C LYS A 20 -8.34 6.34 25.37
N SER A 21 -8.34 6.53 26.69
CA SER A 21 -7.50 7.54 27.34
C SER A 21 -6.04 7.49 26.84
N LYS A 22 -5.38 8.65 26.79
CA LYS A 22 -4.00 8.77 26.27
C LYS A 22 -3.06 7.72 26.88
N LYS A 23 -3.23 7.42 28.18
CA LYS A 23 -2.48 6.39 28.92
C LYS A 23 -2.77 4.98 28.41
N LEU A 24 -4.04 4.61 28.23
CA LEU A 24 -4.43 3.29 27.72
C LEU A 24 -3.96 3.05 26.27
N ASN A 25 -4.02 4.08 25.43
CA ASN A 25 -3.54 3.96 24.04
C ASN A 25 -2.02 3.75 23.99
N ILE A 26 -1.27 4.51 24.80
CA ILE A 26 0.19 4.31 24.95
C ILE A 26 0.52 2.91 25.47
N PHE A 27 -0.24 2.42 26.46
CA PHE A 27 -0.04 1.06 26.98
C PHE A 27 -0.25 -0.01 25.91
N LEU A 28 -1.30 0.11 25.09
CA LEU A 28 -1.54 -0.81 23.97
C LEU A 28 -0.40 -0.77 22.94
N TRP A 29 0.12 0.41 22.61
CA TRP A 29 1.26 0.55 21.70
C TRP A 29 2.54 -0.07 22.24
N VAL A 30 2.82 0.09 23.54
CA VAL A 30 3.95 -0.59 24.19
C VAL A 30 3.79 -2.10 24.09
N LEU A 31 2.58 -2.63 24.34
CA LEU A 31 2.31 -4.07 24.27
C LEU A 31 2.48 -4.62 22.84
N VAL A 32 2.07 -3.85 21.82
CA VAL A 32 2.31 -4.18 20.40
C VAL A 32 3.80 -4.26 20.09
N VAL A 33 4.58 -3.25 20.50
CA VAL A 33 6.04 -3.22 20.28
C VAL A 33 6.73 -4.38 20.98
N ILE A 34 6.32 -4.72 22.21
CA ILE A 34 6.85 -5.88 22.94
C ILE A 34 6.58 -7.18 22.19
N PHE A 35 5.35 -7.43 21.74
CA PHE A 35 5.04 -8.66 20.99
C PHE A 35 5.77 -8.73 19.65
N PHE A 36 5.91 -7.60 18.95
CA PHE A 36 6.59 -7.55 17.66
C PHE A 36 8.11 -7.75 17.79
N THR A 37 8.72 -7.11 18.78
CA THR A 37 10.15 -7.31 19.08
C THR A 37 10.43 -8.71 19.62
N ALA A 38 9.55 -9.27 20.46
CA ALA A 38 9.64 -10.66 20.90
C ALA A 38 9.53 -11.64 19.72
N ALA A 39 8.68 -11.37 18.73
CA ALA A 39 8.60 -12.18 17.51
C ALA A 39 9.92 -12.12 16.71
N ALA A 40 10.50 -10.93 16.54
CA ALA A 40 11.76 -10.75 15.82
C ALA A 40 12.97 -11.37 16.55
N VAL A 41 13.09 -11.15 17.86
CA VAL A 41 14.18 -11.71 18.69
C VAL A 41 14.02 -13.21 18.85
N GLY A 42 12.79 -13.69 19.07
CA GLY A 42 12.47 -15.12 19.09
C GLY A 42 12.84 -15.78 17.77
N ASN A 43 12.56 -15.12 16.65
CA ASN A 43 13.00 -15.60 15.34
C ASN A 43 14.52 -15.80 15.37
N ILE A 44 15.33 -14.81 15.72
CA ILE A 44 16.81 -14.90 15.67
C ILE A 44 17.37 -15.95 16.67
N TYR A 45 16.84 -15.99 17.89
CA TYR A 45 17.37 -16.86 18.95
C TYR A 45 17.08 -18.36 18.71
N PHE A 46 15.91 -18.67 18.15
CA PHE A 46 15.49 -20.06 17.92
C PHE A 46 15.99 -20.66 16.59
N GLU A 47 16.80 -19.92 15.81
CA GLU A 47 17.39 -20.37 14.54
C GLU A 47 18.13 -21.70 14.62
N LYS A 48 18.88 -21.91 15.71
CA LYS A 48 19.79 -23.05 15.83
C LYS A 48 19.19 -24.26 16.54
N ARG A 49 17.99 -24.13 17.14
CA ARG A 49 17.40 -25.17 18.01
C ARG A 49 16.14 -25.84 17.44
N PHE A 50 15.47 -25.23 16.47
CA PHE A 50 14.17 -25.73 15.98
C PHE A 50 14.10 -25.82 14.45
N SER A 51 13.27 -26.74 13.94
CA SER A 51 13.01 -26.86 12.50
C SER A 51 12.14 -25.72 11.99
N LEU A 52 12.30 -25.37 10.70
CA LEU A 52 11.67 -24.22 10.04
C LEU A 52 10.14 -24.10 10.28
N PRO A 53 9.33 -25.18 10.25
CA PRO A 53 7.87 -25.05 10.36
C PRO A 53 7.41 -24.50 11.72
N ILE A 54 8.02 -24.92 12.82
CA ILE A 54 7.58 -24.52 14.17
C ILE A 54 7.83 -23.02 14.42
N ARG A 55 8.93 -22.49 13.87
CA ARG A 55 9.33 -21.08 13.99
C ARG A 55 8.36 -20.18 13.21
N VAL A 56 8.01 -20.58 11.99
CA VAL A 56 7.07 -19.84 11.15
C VAL A 56 5.70 -19.76 11.83
N ILE A 57 5.22 -20.86 12.42
CA ILE A 57 3.96 -20.86 13.16
C ILE A 57 4.04 -19.93 14.38
N GLY A 58 5.11 -20.03 15.19
CA GLY A 58 5.28 -19.18 16.37
C GLY A 58 5.36 -17.68 16.05
N VAL A 59 6.12 -17.31 15.02
CA VAL A 59 6.22 -15.92 14.55
C VAL A 59 4.88 -15.44 14.00
N THR A 60 4.18 -16.28 13.22
CA THR A 60 2.86 -15.94 12.67
C THR A 60 1.86 -15.65 13.78
N VAL A 61 1.79 -16.50 14.81
CA VAL A 61 0.88 -16.29 15.96
C VAL A 61 1.23 -15.01 16.71
N ALA A 62 2.52 -14.76 16.97
CA ALA A 62 2.95 -13.54 17.67
C ALA A 62 2.62 -12.27 16.87
N VAL A 63 2.79 -12.30 15.54
CA VAL A 63 2.42 -11.20 14.64
C VAL A 63 0.91 -10.99 14.60
N LEU A 64 0.11 -12.07 14.55
CA LEU A 64 -1.35 -11.97 14.60
C LEU A 64 -1.83 -11.32 15.91
N ILE A 65 -1.22 -11.66 17.04
CA ILE A 65 -1.52 -11.03 18.33
C ILE A 65 -1.15 -9.54 18.31
N ALA A 66 0.04 -9.20 17.81
CA ALA A 66 0.47 -7.81 17.68
C ALA A 66 -0.48 -6.99 16.79
N LEU A 67 -0.93 -7.55 15.67
CA LEU A 67 -1.91 -6.92 14.78
C LEU A 67 -3.29 -6.76 15.44
N GLY A 68 -3.75 -7.78 16.18
CA GLY A 68 -5.01 -7.71 16.93
C GLY A 68 -4.99 -6.60 17.98
N LEU A 69 -3.90 -6.49 18.73
CA LEU A 69 -3.69 -5.43 19.71
C LEU A 69 -3.61 -4.05 19.04
N ALA A 70 -2.92 -3.95 17.91
CA ALA A 70 -2.83 -2.73 17.11
C ALA A 70 -4.20 -2.29 16.58
N ALA A 71 -5.05 -3.22 16.16
CA ALA A 71 -6.42 -2.92 15.70
C ALA A 71 -7.32 -2.35 16.82
N ILE A 72 -7.09 -2.76 18.07
CA ILE A 72 -7.84 -2.32 19.25
C ILE A 72 -7.35 -0.94 19.77
N THR A 73 -6.24 -0.41 19.24
CA THR A 73 -5.75 0.96 19.54
C THR A 73 -6.67 2.03 18.96
N ASN A 74 -6.55 3.26 19.45
CA ASN A 74 -7.31 4.39 18.91
C ASN A 74 -7.00 4.62 17.42
N GLN A 75 -5.73 4.43 17.01
CA GLN A 75 -5.33 4.57 15.62
C GLN A 75 -5.85 3.42 14.74
N GLY A 76 -5.87 2.19 15.28
CA GLY A 76 -6.46 1.03 14.63
C GLY A 76 -7.96 1.20 14.35
N ASN A 77 -8.71 1.67 15.34
CA ASN A 77 -10.15 1.90 15.17
C ASN A 77 -10.44 3.02 14.15
N LYS A 78 -9.64 4.10 14.16
CA LYS A 78 -9.70 5.13 13.12
C LYS A 78 -9.48 4.54 11.73
N PHE A 79 -8.41 3.75 11.55
CA PHE A 79 -8.10 3.09 10.28
C PHE A 79 -9.24 2.18 9.80
N LEU A 80 -9.84 1.40 10.70
CA LEU A 80 -10.98 0.53 10.36
C LEU A 80 -12.21 1.32 9.92
N THR A 81 -12.49 2.46 10.57
CA THR A 81 -13.56 3.37 10.14
C THR A 81 -13.25 3.98 8.77
N PHE A 82 -12.04 4.50 8.56
CA PHE A 82 -11.60 4.99 7.25
C PHE A 82 -11.72 3.93 6.16
N PHE A 83 -11.41 2.66 6.45
CA PHE A 83 -11.56 1.57 5.49
C PHE A 83 -13.03 1.30 5.14
N LYS A 84 -13.94 1.40 6.12
CA LYS A 84 -15.39 1.29 5.89
C LYS A 84 -15.89 2.45 5.01
N GLU A 85 -15.46 3.67 5.29
CA GLU A 85 -15.79 4.86 4.50
C GLU A 85 -15.21 4.77 3.08
N ALA A 86 -13.94 4.34 2.94
CA ALA A 86 -13.30 4.11 1.65
C ALA A 86 -14.03 3.06 0.82
N LYS A 87 -14.59 2.00 1.43
CA LYS A 87 -15.42 1.02 0.72
C LYS A 87 -16.76 1.59 0.24
N VAL A 88 -17.32 2.56 0.96
CA VAL A 88 -18.52 3.29 0.50
C VAL A 88 -18.16 4.17 -0.69
N GLU A 89 -17.02 4.86 -0.64
CA GLU A 89 -16.56 5.72 -1.74
C GLU A 89 -16.11 4.93 -2.97
N ALA A 90 -15.42 3.81 -2.77
CA ALA A 90 -14.99 2.91 -3.84
C ALA A 90 -16.17 2.31 -4.63
N ARG A 91 -17.37 2.25 -4.02
CA ARG A 91 -18.60 1.86 -4.73
C ARG A 91 -19.19 2.96 -5.59
N LYS A 92 -18.83 4.22 -5.35
CA LYS A 92 -19.20 5.35 -6.22
C LYS A 92 -18.27 5.47 -7.43
N VAL A 93 -17.08 4.87 -7.37
CA VAL A 93 -16.17 4.79 -8.51
C VAL A 93 -16.81 3.89 -9.57
N VAL A 94 -17.19 4.50 -10.68
CA VAL A 94 -17.65 3.78 -11.85
C VAL A 94 -16.42 3.10 -12.46
N TRP A 95 -16.28 1.80 -12.20
CA TRP A 95 -15.22 1.03 -12.82
C TRP A 95 -15.50 0.93 -14.32
N PRO A 96 -14.50 1.25 -15.17
CA PRO A 96 -14.67 1.26 -16.62
C PRO A 96 -15.13 -0.11 -17.09
N ASN A 97 -16.04 -0.12 -18.06
CA ASN A 97 -16.48 -1.37 -18.66
C ASN A 97 -15.28 -2.07 -19.34
N ARG A 98 -15.27 -3.40 -19.39
CA ARG A 98 -14.18 -4.18 -20.02
C ARG A 98 -13.90 -3.72 -21.45
N GLN A 99 -14.92 -3.23 -22.15
CA GLN A 99 -14.76 -2.69 -23.49
C GLN A 99 -13.94 -1.38 -23.52
N GLU A 100 -14.24 -0.44 -22.62
CA GLU A 100 -13.55 0.86 -22.51
C GLU A 100 -12.10 0.67 -22.02
N ALA A 101 -11.90 -0.23 -21.06
CA ALA A 101 -10.58 -0.59 -20.55
C ALA A 101 -9.69 -1.18 -21.66
N ARG A 102 -10.24 -2.08 -22.51
CA ARG A 102 -9.51 -2.64 -23.65
C ARG A 102 -9.20 -1.59 -24.71
N GLN A 103 -10.15 -0.71 -25.03
CA GLN A 103 -9.93 0.35 -26.01
C GLN A 103 -8.78 1.27 -25.59
N THR A 104 -8.78 1.70 -24.32
CA THR A 104 -7.71 2.55 -23.79
C THR A 104 -6.37 1.81 -23.76
N THR A 105 -6.36 0.53 -23.37
CA THR A 105 -5.15 -0.31 -23.37
C THR A 105 -4.59 -0.47 -24.79
N LEU A 106 -5.44 -0.73 -25.79
CA LEU A 106 -5.02 -0.85 -27.18
C LEU A 106 -4.43 0.46 -27.73
N ILE A 107 -5.00 1.61 -27.35
CA ILE A 107 -4.44 2.92 -27.71
C ILE A 107 -3.03 3.06 -27.11
N VAL A 108 -2.86 2.77 -25.82
CA VAL A 108 -1.54 2.85 -25.15
C VAL A 108 -0.54 1.89 -25.78
N VAL A 109 -0.96 0.66 -26.10
CA VAL A 109 -0.12 -0.33 -26.79
C VAL A 109 0.31 0.19 -28.16
N ALA A 110 -0.62 0.75 -28.95
CA ALA A 110 -0.31 1.29 -30.27
C ALA A 110 0.73 2.42 -30.18
N VAL A 111 0.55 3.37 -29.27
CA VAL A 111 1.53 4.45 -29.03
C VAL A 111 2.88 3.89 -28.60
N THR A 112 2.89 2.93 -27.68
CA THR A 112 4.12 2.31 -27.16
C THR A 112 4.89 1.57 -28.26
N VAL A 113 4.19 0.85 -29.15
CA VAL A 113 4.80 0.14 -30.30
C VAL A 113 5.38 1.13 -31.30
N ILE A 114 4.70 2.24 -31.58
CA ILE A 114 5.21 3.28 -32.47
C ILE A 114 6.48 3.89 -31.87
N THR A 115 6.46 4.25 -30.59
CA THR A 115 7.61 4.85 -29.90
C THR A 115 8.79 3.88 -29.80
N SER A 116 8.54 2.59 -29.51
CA SER A 116 9.62 1.59 -29.42
C SER A 116 10.27 1.35 -30.78
N LEU A 117 9.47 1.29 -31.86
CA LEU A 117 9.98 1.12 -33.21
C LEU A 117 10.77 2.35 -33.69
N PHE A 118 10.32 3.56 -33.32
CA PHE A 118 11.03 4.80 -33.60
C PHE A 118 12.41 4.83 -32.94
N PHE A 119 12.50 4.51 -31.64
CA PHE A 119 13.80 4.47 -30.96
C PHE A 119 14.69 3.36 -31.53
N TRP A 120 14.15 2.17 -31.75
CA TRP A 120 14.89 1.06 -32.35
C TRP A 120 15.47 1.41 -33.72
N ALA A 121 14.72 2.12 -34.57
CA ALA A 121 15.19 2.56 -35.88
C ALA A 121 16.37 3.53 -35.75
N ILE A 122 16.27 4.51 -34.84
CA ILE A 122 17.35 5.47 -34.58
C ILE A 122 18.60 4.76 -34.05
N ASP A 123 18.45 3.90 -33.04
CA ASP A 123 19.56 3.14 -32.47
C ASP A 123 20.25 2.27 -33.53
N SER A 124 19.48 1.60 -34.40
CA SER A 124 19.99 0.79 -35.51
C SER A 124 20.81 1.62 -36.52
N ILE A 125 20.32 2.82 -36.87
CA ILE A 125 21.05 3.74 -37.76
C ILE A 125 22.35 4.20 -37.11
N ILE A 126 22.31 4.59 -35.83
CA ILE A 126 23.51 5.03 -35.10
C ILE A 126 24.57 3.92 -35.08
N VAL A 127 24.17 2.69 -34.74
CA VAL A 127 25.09 1.54 -34.71
C VAL A 127 25.67 1.26 -36.10
N SER A 128 24.85 1.31 -37.15
CA SER A 128 25.30 1.12 -38.53
C SER A 128 26.36 2.17 -38.93
N VAL A 129 26.13 3.44 -38.59
CA VAL A 129 27.09 4.53 -38.86
C VAL A 129 28.40 4.34 -38.07
N ILE A 130 28.32 3.96 -36.80
CA ILE A 130 29.49 3.71 -35.96
C ILE A 130 30.32 2.55 -36.52
N ASN A 131 29.68 1.45 -36.90
CA ASN A 131 30.35 0.29 -37.51
C ASN A 131 31.01 0.69 -38.83
N PHE A 132 30.29 1.41 -39.70
CA PHE A 132 30.84 1.90 -40.96
C PHE A 132 32.08 2.78 -40.77
N LEU A 133 32.05 3.73 -39.81
CA LEU A 133 33.23 4.56 -39.50
C LEU A 133 34.38 3.74 -38.90
N THR A 134 34.09 2.70 -38.13
CA THR A 134 35.10 1.86 -37.50
C THR A 134 35.77 0.95 -38.52
N ASP A 135 35.00 0.35 -39.43
CA ASP A 135 35.49 -0.50 -40.53
C ASP A 135 36.32 0.30 -41.53
N LEU A 136 36.05 1.60 -41.70
CA LEU A 136 36.83 2.49 -42.57
C LEU A 136 38.21 2.86 -41.98
N ARG A 137 38.43 2.60 -40.69
CA ARG A 137 39.67 2.93 -39.95
C ARG A 137 40.63 1.72 -39.81
N PHE A 138 40.39 0.65 -40.57
CA PHE A 138 41.27 -0.50 -40.76
C PHE A 138 41.40 -0.82 -42.25
#